data_AF-A0A1U8L960-F1
#
_entry.id   AF-A0A1U8L960-F1
#
_cell.length_a   1.000
_cell.length_b   1.000
_cell.length_c   1.000
_cell.angle_alpha   90.00
_cell.angle_beta   90.00
_cell.angle_gamma   90.00
#
_symmetry.space_group_name_H-M   'P 1'
#
loop_
_entity.id
_entity.type
_entity.pdbx_description
1 polymer ?
#
loop_
_entity_poly.entity_id
_entity_poly.type
_entity_poly.pdbx_seq_one_letter_code
_entity_poly.pdbx_strand_id
1 'polypeptide(L)'
;MEISNNNPNNMSSRTDRKLIERNRRNHMKALYSELNSLVPHYNSRESISLPDQLGEAANYIKRLQTNLERMKQRKDSLISGGQTMNIASSSTGFSPKVPQIQIHEMGSSLVIGLTTDTHSRFIFNDTIRILHEEGADIVNASFSVVGNTAFHTIHLTVGWGVNTRLSWSCCHQDS
;
A
#
# COMPACT_ATOMS: atom_id res chain seq x y z
N MET A 1 -40.36 -53.45 -31.91
CA MET A 1 -38.96 -53.36 -32.35
C MET A 1 -38.66 -51.88 -32.55
N GLU A 2 -37.98 -51.25 -31.59
CA GLU A 2 -37.56 -49.84 -31.75
C GLU A 2 -36.29 -49.79 -32.61
N ILE A 3 -36.37 -49.12 -33.75
CA ILE A 3 -35.23 -48.90 -34.65
C ILE A 3 -34.39 -47.78 -34.05
N SER A 4 -33.29 -48.14 -33.38
CA SER A 4 -32.25 -47.19 -32.98
C SER A 4 -31.62 -46.55 -34.22
N ASN A 5 -32.02 -45.32 -34.51
CA ASN A 5 -31.49 -44.54 -35.61
C ASN A 5 -30.17 -43.86 -35.18
N ASN A 6 -29.08 -44.63 -35.14
CA ASN A 6 -27.74 -44.16 -34.80
C ASN A 6 -27.01 -43.64 -36.06
N ASN A 7 -27.21 -42.36 -36.38
CA ASN A 7 -26.38 -41.63 -37.34
C ASN A 7 -25.03 -41.27 -36.68
N PRO A 8 -23.86 -41.72 -37.20
CA PRO A 8 -22.54 -41.45 -36.62
C PRO A 8 -22.22 -39.96 -36.47
N ASN A 9 -22.79 -39.11 -37.34
CA ASN A 9 -22.64 -37.65 -37.28
C ASN A 9 -23.31 -37.01 -36.05
N ASN A 10 -24.30 -37.67 -35.44
CA ASN A 10 -24.96 -37.15 -34.23
C ASN A 10 -24.10 -37.40 -32.98
N MET A 11 -23.38 -38.53 -32.92
CA MET A 11 -22.49 -38.85 -31.81
C MET A 11 -21.27 -37.92 -31.76
N SER A 12 -20.65 -37.60 -32.90
CA SER A 12 -19.54 -36.62 -32.94
C SER A 12 -20.01 -35.24 -32.48
N SER A 13 -21.16 -34.76 -32.97
CA SER A 13 -21.75 -33.48 -32.53
C SER A 13 -22.00 -33.42 -31.01
N ARG A 14 -22.30 -34.57 -30.39
CA ARG A 14 -22.60 -34.67 -28.96
C ARG A 14 -21.31 -34.69 -28.13
N THR A 15 -20.25 -35.34 -28.62
CA THR A 15 -18.93 -35.25 -28.00
C THR A 15 -18.34 -33.86 -28.13
N ASP A 16 -18.52 -33.19 -29.27
CA ASP A 16 -18.07 -31.81 -29.50
C ASP A 16 -18.79 -30.83 -28.57
N ARG A 17 -20.11 -30.94 -28.46
CA ARG A 17 -20.89 -30.15 -27.48
C ARG A 17 -20.43 -30.37 -26.04
N LYS A 18 -20.14 -31.62 -25.65
CA LYS A 18 -19.61 -31.94 -24.30
C LYS A 18 -18.23 -31.31 -24.08
N LEU A 19 -17.37 -31.33 -25.08
CA LEU A 19 -16.03 -30.73 -25.02
C LEU A 19 -16.11 -29.20 -24.93
N ILE A 20 -16.92 -28.57 -25.77
CA ILE A 20 -17.16 -27.12 -25.75
C ILE A 20 -17.64 -26.68 -24.36
N GLU A 21 -18.64 -27.35 -23.81
CA GLU A 21 -19.17 -27.01 -22.49
C GLU A 21 -18.15 -27.27 -21.37
N ARG A 22 -17.34 -28.33 -21.47
CA ARG A 22 -16.23 -28.56 -20.53
C ARG A 22 -15.20 -27.43 -20.59
N ASN A 23 -14.79 -27.02 -21.78
CA ASN A 23 -13.84 -25.91 -21.97
C ASN A 23 -14.40 -24.62 -21.40
N ARG A 24 -15.68 -24.32 -21.65
CA ARG A 24 -16.38 -23.16 -21.08
C ARG A 24 -16.33 -23.15 -19.55
N ARG A 25 -16.61 -24.29 -18.89
CA ARG A 25 -16.54 -24.41 -17.42
C ARG A 25 -15.14 -24.28 -16.87
N ASN A 26 -14.15 -24.89 -17.54
CA ASN A 26 -12.76 -24.80 -17.12
C ASN A 26 -12.25 -23.36 -17.23
N HIS A 27 -12.62 -22.65 -18.29
CA HIS A 27 -12.29 -21.24 -18.46
C HIS A 27 -12.90 -20.38 -17.35
N MET A 28 -14.18 -20.55 -17.05
CA MET A 28 -14.82 -19.86 -15.91
C MET A 28 -14.12 -20.15 -14.58
N LYS A 29 -13.76 -21.41 -14.32
CA LYS A 29 -13.05 -21.78 -13.09
C LYS A 29 -11.68 -21.10 -12.98
N ALA A 30 -10.95 -20.99 -14.09
CA ALA A 30 -9.66 -20.30 -14.12
C ALA A 30 -9.82 -18.81 -13.78
N LEU A 31 -10.81 -18.13 -14.37
CA LEU A 31 -11.10 -16.72 -14.09
C LEU A 31 -11.45 -16.47 -12.62
N TYR A 32 -12.26 -17.34 -11.99
CA TYR A 32 -12.54 -17.22 -10.56
C TYR A 32 -11.29 -17.40 -9.71
N SER A 33 -10.43 -18.35 -10.06
CA SER A 33 -9.16 -18.55 -9.35
C SER A 33 -8.23 -17.34 -9.46
N GLU A 34 -8.15 -16.74 -10.64
CA GLU A 34 -7.37 -15.51 -10.88
C GLU A 34 -7.93 -14.34 -10.09
N LEU A 35 -9.24 -14.10 -10.16
CA LEU A 35 -9.90 -13.06 -9.38
C LEU A 35 -9.62 -13.22 -7.88
N ASN A 36 -9.76 -14.44 -7.36
CA ASN A 36 -9.55 -14.73 -5.96
C ASN A 36 -8.09 -14.44 -5.55
N SER A 37 -7.11 -14.68 -6.41
CA SER A 37 -5.71 -14.35 -6.13
C SER A 37 -5.41 -12.85 -6.01
N LEU A 38 -6.25 -11.99 -6.61
CA LEU A 38 -6.08 -10.54 -6.62
C LEU A 38 -6.78 -9.83 -5.45
N VAL A 39 -7.71 -10.50 -4.78
CA VAL A 39 -8.51 -9.92 -3.68
C VAL A 39 -7.88 -10.31 -2.34
N PRO A 40 -7.62 -9.36 -1.42
CA PRO A 40 -7.06 -9.68 -0.10
C PRO A 40 -7.98 -10.57 0.72
N HIS A 41 -7.52 -11.77 1.08
CA HIS A 41 -8.28 -12.71 1.90
C HIS A 41 -8.01 -12.46 3.38
N TYR A 42 -8.96 -11.83 4.07
CA TYR A 42 -8.85 -11.58 5.51
C TYR A 42 -9.17 -12.82 6.36
N ASN A 43 -9.88 -13.81 5.80
CA ASN A 43 -10.26 -15.05 6.48
C ASN A 43 -9.98 -16.27 5.59
N SER A 44 -8.76 -16.84 5.63
CA SER A 44 -8.34 -17.97 4.78
C SER A 44 -9.05 -19.32 5.06
N ARG A 45 -10.01 -19.35 5.98
CA ARG A 45 -10.57 -20.59 6.55
C ARG A 45 -12.05 -20.83 6.24
N GLU A 46 -12.74 -19.86 5.65
CA GLU A 46 -14.17 -19.98 5.35
C GLU A 46 -14.37 -20.16 3.84
N SER A 47 -15.06 -21.23 3.44
CA SER A 47 -15.39 -21.47 2.03
C SER A 47 -16.49 -20.51 1.61
N ILE A 48 -16.10 -19.34 1.10
CA ILE A 48 -17.02 -18.31 0.60
C ILE A 48 -17.69 -18.80 -0.69
N SER A 49 -18.99 -18.55 -0.84
CA SER A 49 -19.73 -18.93 -2.05
C SER A 49 -19.27 -18.11 -3.28
N LEU A 50 -19.39 -18.66 -4.50
CA LEU A 50 -18.97 -17.95 -5.73
C LEU A 50 -19.61 -16.56 -5.89
N PRO A 51 -20.92 -16.36 -5.61
CA PRO A 51 -21.53 -15.03 -5.63
C PRO A 51 -20.93 -14.07 -4.59
N ASP A 52 -20.64 -14.57 -3.39
CA ASP A 52 -20.09 -13.75 -2.31
C ASP A 52 -18.65 -13.32 -2.62
N GLN A 53 -17.85 -14.19 -3.26
CA GLN A 53 -16.52 -13.84 -3.76
C GLN A 53 -16.56 -12.68 -4.78
N LEU A 54 -17.55 -12.69 -5.68
CA LEU A 54 -17.75 -11.58 -6.61
C LEU A 54 -18.16 -10.30 -5.88
N GLY A 55 -19.01 -10.41 -4.86
CA GLY A 55 -19.40 -9.29 -4.00
C GLY A 55 -18.21 -8.69 -3.27
N GLU A 56 -17.33 -9.52 -2.71
CA GLU A 56 -16.11 -9.11 -2.04
C GLU A 56 -15.14 -8.39 -3.00
N ALA A 57 -14.93 -8.96 -4.19
CA ALA A 57 -14.12 -8.32 -5.22
C ALA A 57 -14.67 -6.94 -5.62
N ALA A 58 -15.99 -6.82 -5.81
CA ALA A 58 -16.63 -5.55 -6.12
C ALA A 58 -16.47 -4.52 -5.00
N ASN A 59 -16.61 -4.95 -3.74
CA ASN A 59 -16.37 -4.09 -2.57
C ASN A 59 -14.90 -3.67 -2.46
N TYR A 60 -13.96 -4.56 -2.82
CA TYR A 60 -12.54 -4.24 -2.84
C TYR A 60 -12.21 -3.16 -3.88
N ILE A 61 -12.76 -3.28 -5.09
CA ILE A 61 -12.62 -2.25 -6.13
C ILE A 61 -13.12 -0.89 -5.63
N LYS A 62 -14.31 -0.84 -5.01
CA LYS A 62 -14.86 0.40 -4.45
C LYS A 62 -13.92 1.00 -3.39
N ARG A 63 -13.39 0.17 -2.49
CA ARG A 63 -12.43 0.62 -1.46
C ARG A 63 -11.16 1.19 -2.07
N LEU A 64 -10.61 0.56 -3.11
CA LEU A 64 -9.45 1.06 -3.83
C LEU A 64 -9.73 2.42 -4.49
N GLN A 65 -10.89 2.59 -5.13
CA GLN A 65 -11.30 3.86 -5.72
C GLN A 65 -11.39 4.99 -4.67
N THR A 66 -12.04 4.72 -3.53
CA THR A 66 -12.09 5.70 -2.43
C THR A 66 -10.71 6.05 -1.88
N ASN A 67 -9.82 5.05 -1.75
CA ASN A 67 -8.46 5.27 -1.28
C ASN A 67 -7.65 6.12 -2.26
N LEU A 68 -7.77 5.87 -3.57
CA LEU A 68 -7.13 6.66 -4.61
C LEU A 68 -7.58 8.12 -4.56
N GLU A 69 -8.88 8.37 -4.44
CA GLU A 69 -9.42 9.74 -4.35
C GLU A 69 -8.91 10.45 -3.09
N ARG A 70 -8.92 9.77 -1.93
CA ARG A 70 -8.37 10.31 -0.68
C ARG A 70 -6.88 10.65 -0.81
N MET A 71 -6.09 9.77 -1.44
CA MET A 71 -4.66 10.01 -1.66
C MET A 71 -4.43 11.19 -2.60
N LYS A 72 -5.24 11.33 -3.65
CA LYS A 72 -5.20 12.46 -4.58
C LYS A 72 -5.52 13.77 -3.86
N GLN A 73 -6.58 13.82 -3.06
CA GLN A 73 -6.95 14.99 -2.26
C GLN A 73 -5.82 15.39 -1.30
N ARG A 74 -5.22 14.42 -0.58
CA ARG A 74 -4.07 14.69 0.30
C ARG A 74 -2.88 15.27 -0.47
N LYS A 75 -2.55 14.71 -1.63
CA LYS A 75 -1.50 15.22 -2.51
C LYS A 75 -1.79 16.66 -2.94
N ASP A 76 -3.03 16.95 -3.36
CA ASP A 76 -3.42 18.27 -3.82
C ASP A 76 -3.46 19.29 -2.67
N SER A 77 -3.87 18.90 -1.46
CA SER A 77 -3.79 19.74 -0.26
C SER A 77 -2.35 20.09 0.13
N LEU A 78 -1.40 19.15 0.00
CA LEU A 78 0.02 19.41 0.25
C LEU A 78 0.62 20.36 -0.80
N ILE A 79 0.25 20.19 -2.08
CA ILE A 79 0.71 21.07 -3.17
C ILE A 79 0.09 22.46 -3.05
N SER A 80 -1.21 22.56 -2.72
CA SER A 80 -1.92 23.83 -2.57
C SER A 80 -1.54 24.56 -1.29
N GLY A 81 -1.29 23.84 -0.19
CA GLY A 81 -0.84 24.42 1.09
C GLY A 81 0.58 24.98 1.05
N GLY A 82 1.38 24.59 0.04
CA GLY A 82 2.69 25.20 -0.23
C GLY A 82 2.62 26.58 -0.93
N GLN A 83 1.45 26.99 -1.45
CA GLN A 83 1.28 28.26 -2.16
C GLN A 83 0.55 29.36 -1.37
N THR A 84 -0.05 29.02 -0.23
CA THR A 84 -0.85 29.96 0.58
C THR A 84 -0.27 30.17 1.98
N MET A 85 1.02 30.49 2.06
CA MET A 85 1.51 31.35 3.14
C MET A 85 1.68 32.77 2.61
N ASN A 86 0.54 33.41 2.28
CA ASN A 86 0.47 34.87 2.19
C ASN A 86 0.59 35.43 3.61
N ILE A 87 1.81 35.52 4.12
CA ILE A 87 2.11 36.41 5.24
C ILE A 87 2.20 37.81 4.64
N ALA A 88 1.08 38.53 4.70
CA ALA A 88 1.09 39.97 4.51
C ALA A 88 1.78 40.60 5.71
N SER A 89 3.10 40.81 5.66
CA SER A 89 3.82 41.80 6.48
C SER A 89 5.23 42.04 5.91
N SER A 90 5.43 43.24 5.35
CA SER A 90 6.67 44.02 5.30
C SER A 90 7.98 43.37 4.83
N SER A 91 8.46 43.87 3.68
CA SER A 91 9.88 44.13 3.35
C SER A 91 10.90 43.01 3.59
N THR A 92 11.10 42.16 2.58
CA THR A 92 12.38 41.73 1.95
C THR A 92 12.07 40.45 1.18
N GLY A 93 12.53 40.36 -0.07
CA GLY A 93 12.14 39.32 -1.03
C GLY A 93 12.65 37.92 -0.68
N PHE A 94 12.06 37.28 0.33
CA PHE A 94 12.31 35.89 0.68
C PHE A 94 11.15 35.02 0.22
N SER A 95 11.33 34.32 -0.90
CA SER A 95 10.48 33.18 -1.23
C SER A 95 10.83 32.02 -0.28
N PRO A 96 9.86 31.40 0.41
CA PRO A 96 10.14 30.22 1.23
C PRO A 96 10.70 29.11 0.33
N LYS A 97 11.96 28.73 0.54
CA LYS A 97 12.55 27.59 -0.16
C LYS A 97 11.90 26.31 0.39
N VAL A 98 11.23 25.57 -0.47
CA VAL A 98 10.66 24.26 -0.13
C VAL A 98 11.79 23.33 0.35
N PRO A 99 11.63 22.65 1.50
CA PRO A 99 12.59 21.67 1.98
C PRO A 99 12.85 20.58 0.93
N GLN A 100 14.12 20.36 0.58
CA GLN A 100 14.50 19.25 -0.30
C GLN A 100 14.82 18.02 0.56
N ILE A 101 14.20 16.88 0.24
CA ILE A 101 14.41 15.61 0.94
C ILE A 101 15.10 14.63 0.00
N GLN A 102 16.16 13.97 0.47
CA GLN A 102 16.85 12.89 -0.21
C GLN A 102 16.91 11.69 0.73
N ILE A 103 16.63 10.51 0.19
CA ILE A 103 16.64 9.26 0.96
C ILE A 103 17.58 8.29 0.25
N HIS A 104 18.53 7.75 0.99
CA HIS A 104 19.51 6.80 0.48
C HIS A 104 19.51 5.52 1.31
N GLU A 105 19.22 4.39 0.67
CA GLU A 105 19.20 3.07 1.30
C GLU A 105 20.52 2.34 1.05
N MET A 106 21.15 1.85 2.13
CA MET A 106 22.36 1.04 2.09
C MET A 106 22.20 -0.21 2.96
N GLY A 107 21.62 -1.26 2.38
CA GLY A 107 21.36 -2.52 3.08
C GLY A 107 20.37 -2.32 4.23
N SER A 108 20.80 -2.60 5.47
CA SER A 108 19.96 -2.39 6.66
C SER A 108 20.04 -0.97 7.24
N SER A 109 20.72 -0.04 6.55
CA SER A 109 20.82 1.35 6.99
C SER A 109 20.13 2.29 5.99
N LEU A 110 19.47 3.32 6.51
CA LEU A 110 18.79 4.36 5.75
C LEU A 110 19.39 5.72 6.14
N VAL A 111 19.69 6.56 5.15
CA VAL A 111 20.18 7.92 5.36
C VAL A 111 19.18 8.91 4.76
N ILE A 112 18.72 9.84 5.59
CA ILE A 112 17.81 10.92 5.19
C ILE A 112 18.60 12.23 5.20
N GLY A 113 18.71 12.86 4.03
CA GLY A 113 19.23 14.20 3.85
C GLY A 113 18.09 15.21 3.69
N LEU A 114 18.09 16.28 4.48
CA LEU A 114 17.14 17.39 4.36
C LEU A 114 17.88 18.69 4.13
N THR A 115 17.45 19.47 3.17
CA THR A 115 17.95 20.83 2.93
C THR A 115 16.82 21.80 3.20
N THR A 116 16.96 22.64 4.22
CA THR A 116 15.97 23.65 4.63
C THR A 116 16.56 25.04 4.63
N ASP A 117 15.73 26.07 4.75
CA ASP A 117 16.24 27.38 5.18
C ASP A 117 16.63 27.34 6.68
N THR A 118 17.40 28.33 7.12
CA THR A 118 17.81 28.48 8.52
C THR A 118 16.68 28.94 9.46
N HIS A 119 15.56 29.41 8.90
CA HIS A 119 14.39 29.84 9.67
C HIS A 119 13.47 28.67 10.06
N SER A 120 13.58 27.54 9.37
CA SER A 120 12.81 26.31 9.55
C SER A 120 13.37 25.39 10.65
N ARG A 121 13.64 25.97 11.84
CA ARG A 121 14.29 25.28 12.97
C ARG A 121 13.51 24.08 13.52
N PHE A 122 12.22 23.96 13.21
CA PHE A 122 11.37 22.88 13.69
C PHE A 122 11.44 21.62 12.82
N ILE A 123 11.79 21.75 11.53
CA ILE A 123 11.74 20.63 10.58
C ILE A 123 12.66 19.48 11.02
N PHE A 124 13.84 19.78 11.55
CA PHE A 124 14.77 18.75 12.02
C PHE A 124 14.20 17.96 13.20
N ASN A 125 13.69 18.66 14.22
CA ASN A 125 13.11 18.02 15.41
C ASN A 125 11.82 17.26 15.08
N ASP A 126 10.97 17.83 14.21
CA ASP A 126 9.76 17.15 13.75
C ASP A 126 10.08 15.89 12.96
N THR A 127 11.11 15.93 12.10
CA THR A 127 11.53 14.75 11.35
C THR A 127 12.04 13.65 12.28
N ILE A 128 12.87 14.00 13.27
CA ILE A 128 13.33 13.04 14.30
C ILE A 128 12.14 12.42 15.05
N ARG A 129 11.17 13.24 15.45
CA ARG A 129 9.96 12.78 16.14
C ARG A 129 9.14 11.80 15.30
N ILE A 130 8.87 12.15 14.05
CA ILE A 130 8.10 11.29 13.12
C ILE A 130 8.82 9.96 12.93
N LEU A 131 10.14 9.98 12.73
CA LEU A 131 10.93 8.76 12.56
C LEU A 131 10.88 7.86 13.80
N HIS A 132 10.92 8.45 14.99
CA HIS A 132 10.79 7.72 16.24
C HIS A 132 9.36 7.15 16.42
N GLU A 133 8.31 7.89 16.08
CA GLU A 133 6.91 7.43 16.13
C GLU A 133 6.67 6.23 15.20
N GLU A 134 7.34 6.20 14.04
CA GLU A 134 7.28 5.09 13.07
C GLU A 134 8.20 3.90 13.43
N GLY A 135 8.86 3.95 14.59
CA GLY A 135 9.69 2.85 15.10
C GLY A 135 11.06 2.71 14.42
N ALA A 136 11.56 3.77 13.76
CA ALA A 136 12.91 3.77 13.20
C ALA A 136 13.95 4.00 14.31
N ASP A 137 15.02 3.19 14.31
CA ASP A 137 16.11 3.36 15.25
C ASP A 137 17.13 4.37 14.70
N ILE A 138 17.21 5.54 15.34
CA ILE A 138 18.07 6.65 14.94
C ILE A 138 19.48 6.43 15.52
N VAL A 139 20.44 6.13 14.65
CA VAL A 139 21.83 5.90 15.04
C VAL A 139 22.62 7.19 15.16
N ASN A 140 22.40 8.12 14.22
CA ASN A 140 23.09 9.41 14.22
C ASN A 140 22.21 10.48 13.59
N ALA A 141 22.20 11.67 14.15
CA ALA A 141 21.53 12.83 13.57
C ALA A 141 22.45 14.04 13.68
N SER A 142 22.67 14.70 12.56
CA SER A 142 23.58 15.84 12.47
C SER A 142 22.96 16.94 11.62
N PHE A 143 23.37 18.17 11.88
CA PHE A 143 23.01 19.30 11.05
C PHE A 143 24.22 20.21 10.83
N SER A 144 24.25 20.87 9.69
CA SER A 144 25.22 21.92 9.37
C SER A 144 24.52 23.08 8.69
N VAL A 145 25.05 24.29 8.85
CA VAL A 145 24.48 25.50 8.26
C VAL A 145 25.54 26.16 7.39
N VAL A 146 25.19 26.43 6.13
CA VAL A 146 26.04 27.15 5.19
C VAL A 146 25.23 28.30 4.59
N GLY A 147 25.59 29.53 4.96
CA GLY A 147 24.84 30.73 4.60
C GLY A 147 23.41 30.70 5.18
N ASN A 148 22.40 30.86 4.32
CA ASN A 148 20.99 30.79 4.67
C ASN A 148 20.36 29.39 4.48
N THR A 149 21.19 28.35 4.33
CA THR A 149 20.73 26.97 4.11
C THR A 149 21.20 26.07 5.24
N ALA A 150 20.29 25.29 5.81
CA ALA A 150 20.59 24.26 6.78
C ALA A 150 20.50 22.88 6.11
N PHE A 151 21.52 22.06 6.31
CA PHE A 151 21.60 20.68 5.86
C PHE A 151 21.49 19.76 7.07
N HIS A 152 20.54 18.84 7.03
CA HIS A 152 20.33 17.85 8.07
C HIS A 152 20.60 16.47 7.50
N THR A 153 21.24 15.61 8.30
CA THR A 153 21.53 14.24 7.92
C THR A 153 21.18 13.33 9.08
N ILE A 154 20.24 12.41 8.85
CA ILE A 154 19.76 11.45 9.83
C ILE A 154 20.08 10.05 9.32
N HIS A 155 20.87 9.31 10.09
CA HIS A 155 21.19 7.91 9.87
C HIS A 155 20.29 7.04 10.75
N LEU A 156 19.65 6.08 10.11
CA LEU A 156 18.74 5.15 10.72
C LEU A 156 19.21 3.73 10.43
N THR A 157 18.87 2.81 11.32
CA THR A 157 18.91 1.38 11.00
C THR A 157 17.49 0.85 10.91
N VAL A 158 17.26 0.04 9.89
CA VAL A 158 16.00 -0.68 9.72
C VAL A 158 16.14 -1.96 10.54
N GLY A 159 15.75 -1.87 11.81
CA GLY A 159 15.57 -3.05 12.64
C GLY A 159 14.46 -3.90 12.04
N TRP A 160 14.81 -4.97 11.34
CA TRP A 160 13.89 -6.10 11.21
C TRP A 160 13.72 -6.63 12.62
N GLY A 161 12.72 -6.13 13.35
CA GLY A 161 12.36 -6.60 14.66
C GLY A 161 11.91 -8.06 14.57
N VAL A 162 12.87 -8.98 14.54
CA VAL A 162 12.69 -10.29 15.15
C VAL A 162 12.39 -10.03 16.63
N ASN A 163 11.10 -10.07 16.96
CA ASN A 163 10.48 -10.50 18.23
C ASN A 163 9.40 -9.53 18.73
N THR A 164 8.15 -9.80 18.36
CA THR A 164 7.07 -9.88 19.34
C THR A 164 6.38 -11.23 19.23
N ARG A 165 7.04 -12.26 19.78
CA ARG A 165 6.35 -13.45 20.29
C ARG A 165 5.47 -12.99 21.45
N LEU A 166 4.30 -12.43 21.14
CA LEU A 166 3.20 -12.36 22.10
C LEU A 166 2.64 -13.78 22.25
N SER A 167 3.29 -14.55 23.11
CA SER A 167 2.73 -15.76 23.70
C SER A 167 1.54 -15.34 24.56
N TRP A 168 0.35 -15.34 23.99
CA TRP A 168 -0.88 -15.39 24.77
C TRP A 168 -1.07 -16.83 25.25
N SER A 169 -0.47 -17.16 26.39
CA SER A 169 -0.90 -18.30 27.19
C SER A 169 -2.24 -17.94 27.81
N CYS A 170 -3.33 -18.47 27.26
CA CYS A 170 -4.64 -18.41 27.88
C CYS A 170 -4.60 -19.27 29.16
N CYS A 171 -4.60 -18.60 30.32
CA CYS A 171 -4.80 -19.26 31.60
C CYS A 171 -6.21 -19.83 31.66
N HIS A 172 -6.26 -21.15 31.76
CA HIS A 172 -7.38 -21.90 32.32
C HIS A 172 -7.39 -21.66 33.84
N GLN A 173 -8.51 -21.23 34.42
CA GLN A 173 -9.07 -21.81 35.66
C GLN A 173 -10.44 -21.18 35.98
N ASP A 174 -11.47 -22.03 35.86
CA ASP A 174 -12.64 -22.25 36.71
C ASP A 174 -13.31 -21.11 37.50
N SER A 175 -14.62 -21.02 37.30
CA SER A 175 -15.63 -21.25 38.36
C SER A 175 -16.88 -21.90 37.76
#